data_AF-A0A849SIY9-F1
#
_entry.id   AF-A0A849SIY9-F1
#
_cell.length_a   1.000
_cell.length_b   1.000
_cell.length_c   1.000
_cell.angle_alpha   90.00
_cell.angle_beta   90.00
_cell.angle_gamma   90.00
#
_symmetry.space_group_name_H-M   'P 1'
#
loop_
_entity.id
_entity.type
_entity.pdbx_description
1 polymer ?
#
loop_
_entity_poly.entity_id
_entity_poly.type
_entity_poly.pdbx_seq_one_letter_code
_entity_poly.pdbx_strand_id
1 'polypeptide(L)'
;MEVLIAAVAPLAMLGTAAMVLAAVAIAVVSASQGRPRLAAKFGLGAAGLLGGYLAVLVGVSLASPARTFAPGAEFHFAEFDPHFHVRVLDARREPGAGGGTRLILDLAARSDAARVEQWPSWVRVRLLTEAGGALDPATVDGVAPRIMSEHPVVFDGAIAPRESMRVQLAFELPSGVTVEALTIDGDAWPSCWMVGNDISWFHKPVRLLLPRG
;
A
#
# COMPACT_ATOMS: atom_id res chain seq x y z
N MET A 1 -1.36 -25.29 3.09
CA MET A 1 -1.75 -24.86 1.72
C MET A 1 -1.08 -23.53 1.35
N GLU A 2 -0.88 -22.61 2.30
CA GLU A 2 -0.20 -21.31 2.09
C GLU A 2 1.23 -21.40 1.54
N VAL A 3 2.04 -22.37 2.02
CA VAL A 3 3.43 -22.57 1.54
C VAL A 3 3.49 -22.92 0.05
N LEU A 4 2.50 -23.66 -0.46
CA LEU A 4 2.46 -24.05 -1.87
C LEU A 4 2.15 -22.84 -2.77
N ILE A 5 1.25 -21.96 -2.32
CA ILE A 5 0.86 -20.76 -3.06
C ILE A 5 2.02 -19.74 -3.09
N ALA A 6 2.75 -19.59 -1.97
CA ALA A 6 3.91 -18.72 -1.88
C ALA A 6 5.05 -19.08 -2.85
N ALA A 7 5.23 -20.37 -3.17
CA ALA A 7 6.24 -20.83 -4.12
C ALA A 7 5.79 -20.80 -5.59
N VAL A 8 4.48 -20.95 -5.84
CA VAL A 8 3.94 -21.04 -7.22
C VAL A 8 4.00 -19.71 -7.95
N ALA A 9 3.69 -18.59 -7.29
CA ALA A 9 3.68 -17.29 -7.95
C ALA A 9 5.07 -16.86 -8.50
N PRO A 10 6.18 -16.95 -7.72
CA PRO A 10 7.52 -16.67 -8.25
C PRO A 10 7.92 -17.61 -9.40
N LEU A 11 7.59 -18.90 -9.31
CA LEU A 11 7.90 -19.88 -10.35
C LEU A 11 7.11 -19.61 -11.64
N ALA A 12 5.84 -19.24 -11.53
CA ALA A 12 5.02 -18.85 -12.67
C ALA A 12 5.55 -17.59 -13.35
N MET A 13 5.98 -16.60 -12.57
CA MET A 13 6.62 -15.38 -13.08
C MET A 13 7.92 -15.71 -13.83
N LEU A 14 8.83 -16.47 -13.20
CA LEU A 14 10.12 -16.85 -13.79
C LEU A 14 9.93 -17.71 -15.04
N GLY A 15 9.00 -18.67 -15.01
CA GLY A 15 8.65 -19.50 -16.17
C GLY A 15 8.12 -18.67 -17.33
N THR A 16 7.22 -17.72 -17.06
CA THR A 16 6.70 -16.80 -18.08
C THR A 16 7.80 -15.92 -18.67
N ALA A 17 8.66 -15.35 -17.82
CA ALA A 17 9.80 -14.54 -18.26
C ALA A 17 10.76 -15.35 -19.14
N ALA A 18 11.10 -16.58 -18.74
CA ALA A 18 11.97 -17.46 -19.51
C ALA A 18 11.35 -17.80 -20.89
N MET A 19 10.06 -18.12 -20.95
CA MET A 19 9.37 -18.40 -22.21
C MET A 19 9.31 -17.17 -23.13
N VAL A 20 9.02 -15.98 -22.58
CA VAL A 20 9.01 -14.74 -23.35
C VAL A 20 10.39 -14.42 -23.90
N LEU A 21 11.45 -14.52 -23.08
CA LEU A 21 12.83 -14.30 -23.52
C LEU A 21 13.24 -15.28 -24.62
N ALA A 22 12.91 -16.56 -24.47
CA ALA A 22 13.18 -17.58 -25.49
C ALA A 22 12.44 -17.26 -26.80
N ALA A 23 11.15 -16.92 -26.72
CA ALA A 23 10.35 -16.57 -27.90
C ALA A 23 10.89 -15.31 -28.61
N VAL A 24 11.27 -14.28 -27.86
CA VAL A 24 11.88 -13.06 -28.40
C VAL A 24 13.24 -13.37 -29.05
N ALA A 25 14.09 -14.16 -28.41
CA ALA A 25 15.38 -14.55 -28.97
C ALA A 25 15.21 -15.30 -30.30
N ILE A 26 14.27 -16.26 -30.35
CA ILE A 26 13.96 -17.00 -31.59
C ILE A 26 13.41 -16.05 -32.66
N ALA A 27 12.55 -15.09 -32.28
CA ALA A 27 12.00 -14.12 -33.21
C ALA A 27 13.10 -13.23 -33.83
N VAL A 28 14.03 -12.72 -33.01
CA VAL A 28 15.17 -11.90 -33.46
C VAL A 28 16.10 -12.69 -34.37
N VAL A 29 16.48 -13.91 -33.99
CA VAL A 29 17.34 -14.77 -34.82
C VAL A 29 16.64 -15.15 -36.13
N SER A 30 15.34 -15.42 -36.10
CA SER A 30 14.57 -15.72 -37.31
C SER A 30 14.49 -14.51 -38.24
N ALA A 31 14.34 -13.31 -37.69
CA ALA A 31 14.33 -12.07 -38.47
C ALA A 31 15.69 -11.82 -39.14
N SER A 32 16.80 -12.00 -38.41
CA SER A 32 18.15 -11.81 -38.97
C SER A 32 18.50 -12.85 -40.05
N GLN A 33 17.92 -14.05 -39.99
CA GLN A 33 18.06 -15.09 -41.02
C GLN A 33 17.11 -14.90 -42.22
N GLY A 34 16.36 -13.80 -42.30
CA GLY A 34 15.43 -13.56 -43.40
C GLY A 34 14.20 -14.48 -43.39
N ARG A 35 13.78 -14.95 -42.21
CA ARG A 35 12.60 -15.83 -42.01
C ARG A 35 11.46 -15.06 -41.32
N PRO A 36 10.82 -14.07 -41.99
CA PRO A 36 9.88 -13.15 -41.35
C PRO A 36 8.61 -13.83 -40.82
N ARG A 37 8.17 -14.93 -41.45
CA ARG A 37 7.00 -15.70 -40.98
C ARG A 37 7.25 -16.35 -39.61
N LEU A 38 8.45 -16.89 -39.40
CA LEU A 38 8.83 -17.46 -38.10
C LEU A 38 9.00 -16.36 -37.06
N ALA A 39 9.67 -15.25 -37.42
CA ALA A 39 9.81 -14.10 -36.55
C ALA A 39 8.45 -13.57 -36.06
N ALA A 40 7.49 -13.40 -36.98
CA ALA A 40 6.13 -12.97 -36.66
C ALA A 40 5.41 -13.97 -35.75
N LYS A 41 5.52 -15.28 -36.02
CA LYS A 41 4.89 -16.31 -35.19
C LYS A 41 5.39 -16.30 -33.75
N PHE A 42 6.71 -16.24 -33.55
CA PHE A 42 7.28 -16.20 -32.19
C PHE A 42 7.06 -14.84 -31.51
N GLY A 43 7.08 -13.74 -32.26
CA GLY A 43 6.72 -12.41 -31.75
C GLY A 43 5.28 -12.35 -31.26
N LEU A 44 4.33 -12.85 -32.05
CA LEU A 44 2.92 -12.97 -31.65
C LEU A 44 2.75 -13.92 -30.46
N GLY A 45 3.50 -15.03 -30.41
CA GLY A 45 3.51 -15.93 -29.26
C GLY A 45 3.98 -15.25 -27.98
N ALA A 46 5.08 -14.50 -28.04
CA ALA A 46 5.59 -13.71 -26.91
C ALA A 46 4.57 -12.66 -26.44
N ALA A 47 3.96 -11.93 -27.39
CA ALA A 47 2.91 -10.95 -27.09
C ALA A 47 1.67 -11.61 -26.44
N GLY A 48 1.26 -12.79 -26.93
CA GLY A 48 0.16 -13.56 -26.37
C GLY A 48 0.45 -14.06 -24.95
N LEU A 49 1.66 -14.55 -24.69
CA LEU A 49 2.08 -14.96 -23.34
C LEU A 49 2.07 -13.78 -22.37
N LEU A 50 2.65 -12.64 -22.78
CA LEU A 50 2.68 -11.44 -21.95
C LEU A 50 1.27 -10.90 -21.69
N GLY A 51 0.43 -10.82 -22.73
CA GLY A 51 -0.95 -10.38 -22.62
C GLY A 51 -1.79 -11.30 -21.72
N GLY A 52 -1.62 -12.61 -21.87
CA GLY A 52 -2.30 -13.60 -21.02
C GLY A 52 -1.88 -13.50 -19.56
N TYR A 53 -0.58 -13.36 -19.29
CA TYR A 53 -0.07 -13.16 -17.93
C TYR A 53 -0.59 -11.87 -17.30
N LEU A 54 -0.58 -10.76 -18.03
CA LEU A 54 -1.17 -9.49 -17.57
C LEU A 54 -2.67 -9.62 -17.30
N ALA A 55 -3.42 -10.30 -18.16
CA ALA A 55 -4.85 -10.53 -17.95
C ALA A 55 -5.13 -11.32 -16.67
N VAL A 56 -4.33 -12.35 -16.37
CA VAL A 56 -4.43 -13.10 -15.11
C VAL A 56 -4.12 -12.20 -13.92
N LEU A 57 -3.04 -11.41 -13.98
CA LEU A 57 -2.66 -10.49 -12.90
C LEU A 57 -3.78 -9.47 -12.61
N VAL A 58 -4.32 -8.83 -13.64
CA VAL A 58 -5.42 -7.87 -13.50
C VAL A 58 -6.68 -8.57 -12.98
N GLY A 59 -7.00 -9.76 -13.51
CA GLY A 59 -8.17 -10.54 -13.08
C GLY A 59 -8.12 -10.92 -11.60
N VAL A 60 -6.96 -11.43 -11.14
CA VAL A 60 -6.73 -11.75 -9.72
C VAL A 60 -6.84 -10.48 -8.88
N SER A 61 -6.21 -9.39 -9.31
CA SER A 61 -6.23 -8.13 -8.57
C SER A 61 -7.64 -7.55 -8.40
N LEU A 62 -8.47 -7.61 -9.44
CA LEU A 62 -9.88 -7.19 -9.38
C LEU A 62 -10.72 -8.11 -8.46
N ALA A 63 -10.42 -9.41 -8.48
CA ALA A 63 -11.10 -10.40 -7.66
C ALA A 63 -10.68 -10.36 -6.18
N SER A 64 -9.49 -9.84 -5.86
CA SER A 64 -9.00 -9.75 -4.50
C SER A 64 -9.93 -8.93 -3.59
N PRO A 65 -10.28 -9.43 -2.39
CA PRO A 65 -11.12 -8.68 -1.46
C PRO A 65 -10.39 -7.46 -0.90
N ALA A 66 -11.15 -6.43 -0.50
CA ALA A 66 -10.60 -5.34 0.29
C ALA A 66 -10.15 -5.88 1.65
N ARG A 67 -8.97 -5.45 2.11
CA ARG A 67 -8.49 -5.79 3.45
C ARG A 67 -9.08 -4.82 4.46
N THR A 68 -9.86 -5.35 5.39
CA THR A 68 -10.41 -4.57 6.50
C THR A 68 -9.85 -5.13 7.80
N PHE A 69 -9.22 -4.27 8.58
CA PHE A 69 -8.62 -4.60 9.87
C PHE A 69 -9.52 -4.09 11.00
N ALA A 70 -9.73 -4.93 12.01
CA ALA A 70 -10.47 -4.56 13.20
C ALA A 70 -9.74 -3.43 13.98
N PRO A 71 -10.45 -2.66 14.82
CA PRO A 71 -9.80 -1.68 15.68
C PRO A 71 -8.70 -2.32 16.52
N GLY A 72 -7.52 -1.69 16.58
CA GLY A 72 -6.35 -2.20 17.30
C GLY A 72 -5.54 -3.28 16.57
N ALA A 73 -6.01 -3.79 15.42
CA ALA A 73 -5.23 -4.70 14.60
C ALA A 73 -4.03 -3.99 13.97
N GLU A 74 -2.95 -4.75 13.80
CA GLU A 74 -1.68 -4.26 13.26
C GLU A 74 -1.62 -4.50 11.74
N PHE A 75 -1.41 -3.43 11.00
CA PHE A 75 -1.15 -3.44 9.57
C PHE A 75 0.35 -3.34 9.32
N HIS A 76 0.83 -4.01 8.28
CA HIS A 76 2.23 -3.96 7.85
C HIS A 76 2.30 -3.94 6.32
N PHE A 77 3.33 -3.29 5.78
CA PHE A 77 3.54 -3.19 4.33
C PHE A 77 4.35 -4.37 3.83
N ALA A 78 3.70 -5.47 3.47
CA ALA A 78 4.38 -6.71 3.11
C ALA A 78 5.40 -6.55 1.96
N GLU A 79 5.15 -5.65 1.00
CA GLU A 79 5.96 -5.51 -0.21
C GLU A 79 7.05 -4.43 -0.14
N PHE A 80 6.89 -3.39 0.70
CA PHE A 80 7.80 -2.23 0.71
C PHE A 80 8.69 -2.21 1.96
N ASP A 81 8.07 -2.37 3.12
CA ASP A 81 8.77 -2.45 4.39
C ASP A 81 8.02 -3.43 5.30
N PRO A 82 8.34 -4.73 5.23
CA PRO A 82 7.67 -5.76 6.02
C PRO A 82 7.96 -5.59 7.52
N HIS A 83 8.86 -4.69 7.90
CA HIS A 83 9.21 -4.40 9.27
C HIS A 83 8.49 -3.18 9.83
N PHE A 84 7.85 -2.34 8.99
CA PHE A 84 7.08 -1.19 9.44
C PHE A 84 5.63 -1.56 9.70
N HIS A 85 5.22 -1.42 10.95
CA HIS A 85 3.89 -1.77 11.43
C HIS A 85 3.15 -0.54 11.93
N VAL A 86 1.86 -0.46 11.63
CA VAL A 86 0.98 0.60 12.11
C VAL A 86 -0.29 0.01 12.71
N ARG A 87 -0.71 0.53 13.86
CA ARG A 87 -2.01 0.20 14.47
C ARG A 87 -2.70 1.45 15.01
N VAL A 88 -4.03 1.44 14.97
CA VAL A 88 -4.85 2.48 15.63
C VAL A 88 -4.99 2.13 17.10
N LEU A 89 -4.55 3.03 17.97
CA LEU A 89 -4.64 2.87 19.43
C LEU A 89 -5.95 3.43 19.97
N ASP A 90 -6.29 4.65 19.57
CA ASP A 90 -7.45 5.37 20.09
C ASP A 90 -7.98 6.38 19.06
N ALA A 91 -9.24 6.76 19.22
CA ALA A 91 -9.93 7.74 18.39
C ALA A 91 -10.84 8.62 19.28
N ARG A 92 -10.47 9.89 19.44
CA ARG A 92 -11.22 10.86 20.25
C ARG A 92 -11.82 11.96 19.39
N ARG A 93 -13.04 12.38 19.72
CA ARG A 93 -13.77 13.45 19.03
C ARG A 93 -13.88 14.67 19.92
N GLU A 94 -13.55 15.83 19.38
CA GLU A 94 -13.59 17.13 20.05
C GLU A 94 -14.37 18.14 19.19
N PRO A 95 -14.94 19.20 19.76
CA PRO A 95 -15.54 20.28 18.98
C PRO A 95 -14.51 20.89 18.01
N GLY A 96 -14.82 20.88 16.72
CA GLY A 96 -13.98 21.44 15.66
C GLY A 96 -14.32 22.90 15.35
N ALA A 97 -13.51 23.54 14.50
CA ALA A 97 -13.79 24.89 14.04
C ALA A 97 -15.08 24.95 13.21
N GLY A 98 -15.81 26.06 13.28
CA GLY A 98 -16.99 26.29 12.43
C GLY A 98 -18.18 25.35 12.66
N GLY A 99 -18.30 24.73 13.85
CA GLY A 99 -19.37 23.79 14.17
C GLY A 99 -19.15 22.37 13.63
N GLY A 100 -17.94 22.07 13.15
CA GLY A 100 -17.51 20.72 12.79
C GLY A 100 -17.07 19.88 14.00
N THR A 101 -16.58 18.67 13.73
CA THR A 101 -15.95 17.80 14.72
C THR A 101 -14.48 17.62 14.38
N ARG A 102 -13.59 17.82 15.34
CA ARG A 102 -12.19 17.43 15.22
C ARG A 102 -12.03 15.99 15.70
N LEU A 103 -11.58 15.10 14.82
CA LEU A 103 -11.21 13.74 15.20
C LEU A 103 -9.71 13.68 15.41
N ILE A 104 -9.27 13.20 16.56
CA ILE A 104 -7.86 12.95 16.84
C ILE A 104 -7.66 11.46 16.97
N LEU A 105 -6.74 10.93 16.16
CA LEU A 105 -6.37 9.53 16.13
C LEU A 105 -4.98 9.35 16.72
N ASP A 106 -4.87 8.44 17.68
CA ASP A 106 -3.59 8.01 18.21
C ASP A 106 -3.21 6.70 17.50
N LEU A 107 -2.08 6.73 16.81
CA LEU A 107 -1.50 5.59 16.10
C LEU A 107 -0.25 5.13 16.84
N ALA A 108 0.06 3.84 16.76
CA ALA A 108 1.39 3.31 17.05
C ALA A 108 2.07 2.91 15.75
N ALA A 109 3.26 3.44 15.53
CA ALA A 109 4.19 2.98 14.48
C ALA A 109 5.32 2.20 15.14
N ARG A 110 5.67 1.03 14.61
CA ARG A 110 6.69 0.14 15.16
C ARG A 110 7.58 -0.41 14.06
N SER A 111 8.85 -0.62 14.38
CA SER A 111 9.74 -1.40 13.53
C SER A 111 10.13 -2.71 14.20
N ASP A 112 10.02 -3.85 13.53
CA ASP A 112 10.37 -5.14 14.15
C ASP A 112 11.85 -5.52 14.02
N ALA A 113 12.52 -5.14 12.93
CA ALA A 113 13.87 -5.61 12.63
C ALA A 113 14.82 -4.55 12.03
N ALA A 114 14.31 -3.44 11.52
CA ALA A 114 15.11 -2.46 10.79
C ALA A 114 15.05 -1.08 11.44
N ARG A 115 16.06 -0.24 11.17
CA ARG A 115 15.94 1.17 11.47
C ARG A 115 15.17 1.83 10.33
N VAL A 116 14.00 2.39 10.63
CA VAL A 116 13.07 2.93 9.62
C VAL A 116 12.77 4.39 9.94
N GLU A 117 12.44 5.21 8.95
CA GLU A 117 12.01 6.58 9.19
C GLU A 117 10.77 6.61 10.11
N GLN A 118 10.70 7.57 11.03
CA GLN A 118 9.61 7.64 12.02
C GLN A 118 8.23 7.68 11.38
N TRP A 119 8.14 8.43 10.30
CA TRP A 119 6.97 8.50 9.47
C TRP A 119 7.44 8.71 8.04
N PRO A 120 7.61 7.63 7.27
CA PRO A 120 8.20 7.75 5.96
C PRO A 120 7.39 8.69 5.07
N SER A 121 8.06 9.56 4.33
CA SER A 121 7.39 10.55 3.45
C SER A 121 6.49 9.91 2.38
N TRP A 122 6.72 8.63 2.07
CA TRP A 122 5.89 7.85 1.18
C TRP A 122 4.61 7.34 1.84
N VAL A 123 4.48 7.31 3.17
CA VAL A 123 3.24 6.90 3.85
C VAL A 123 2.24 8.06 3.85
N ARG A 124 1.08 7.83 3.23
CA ARG A 124 -0.08 8.71 3.31
C ARG A 124 -1.18 8.09 4.15
N VAL A 125 -1.79 8.91 4.98
CA VAL A 125 -2.95 8.52 5.79
C VAL A 125 -4.13 9.40 5.42
N ARG A 126 -5.27 8.79 5.16
CA ARG A 126 -6.51 9.46 4.80
C ARG A 126 -7.67 8.87 5.56
N LEU A 127 -8.67 9.69 5.83
CA LEU A 127 -9.88 9.26 6.49
C LEU A 127 -10.99 9.08 5.46
N LEU A 128 -11.48 7.85 5.34
CA LEU A 128 -12.57 7.49 4.44
C LEU A 128 -13.91 7.81 5.10
N THR A 129 -14.76 8.57 4.41
CA THR A 129 -16.10 8.92 4.86
C THR A 129 -17.12 7.95 4.31
N GLU A 130 -18.25 7.78 5.00
CA GLU A 130 -19.34 6.89 4.52
C GLU A 130 -19.93 7.37 3.17
N ALA A 131 -19.78 8.65 2.84
CA ALA A 131 -20.15 9.21 1.55
C ALA A 131 -19.18 8.86 0.41
N GLY A 132 -18.12 8.08 0.68
CA GLY A 132 -17.08 7.69 -0.27
C GLY A 132 -16.00 8.75 -0.52
N GLY A 133 -15.97 9.82 0.28
CA GLY A 133 -14.93 10.85 0.24
C GLY A 133 -13.71 10.47 1.06
N ALA A 134 -12.58 11.13 0.82
CA ALA A 134 -11.37 10.99 1.62
C ALA A 134 -10.95 12.36 2.18
N LEU A 135 -10.55 12.41 3.45
CA LEU A 135 -10.02 13.60 4.11
C LEU A 135 -8.55 13.40 4.48
N ASP A 136 -7.72 14.37 4.13
CA ASP A 136 -6.34 14.44 4.59
C ASP A 136 -6.28 14.94 6.04
N PRO A 137 -5.23 14.57 6.81
CA PRO A 137 -5.03 15.09 8.15
C PRO A 137 -4.86 16.62 8.13
N ALA A 138 -5.49 17.28 9.08
CA ALA A 138 -5.43 18.71 9.25
C ALA A 138 -4.03 19.14 9.75
N THR A 139 -3.52 20.21 9.15
CA THR A 139 -2.35 20.93 9.63
C THR A 139 -2.72 21.68 10.93
N VAL A 140 -2.02 21.42 12.02
CA VAL A 140 -2.24 22.11 13.31
C VAL A 140 -1.17 23.20 13.46
N ASP A 141 -1.60 24.46 13.58
CA ASP A 141 -0.72 25.64 13.71
C ASP A 141 0.27 25.84 12.55
N GLY A 142 -0.11 25.49 11.33
CA GLY A 142 0.79 25.56 10.16
C GLY A 142 1.88 24.47 10.14
N VAL A 143 1.86 23.56 11.11
CA VAL A 143 2.73 22.38 11.17
C VAL A 143 1.95 21.15 10.71
N ALA A 144 2.52 20.41 9.77
CA ALA A 144 2.03 19.12 9.30
C ALA A 144 1.80 18.15 10.49
N PRO A 145 1.08 17.02 10.33
CA PRO A 145 0.62 16.19 11.44
C PRO A 145 1.71 15.95 12.50
N ARG A 146 1.42 16.29 13.77
CA ARG A 146 2.42 16.25 14.85
C ARG A 146 2.70 14.81 15.27
N ILE A 147 3.91 14.34 14.99
CA ILE A 147 4.48 13.16 15.63
C ILE A 147 4.69 13.51 17.12
N MET A 148 3.82 13.03 18.00
CA MET A 148 3.95 13.21 19.45
C MET A 148 4.57 11.97 20.07
N SER A 149 5.88 11.99 20.30
CA SER A 149 6.57 10.95 21.05
C SER A 149 6.45 11.17 22.56
N GLU A 150 6.09 10.14 23.31
CA GLU A 150 6.08 10.19 24.79
C GLU A 150 7.49 10.18 25.41
N HIS A 151 8.51 9.87 24.61
CA HIS A 151 9.91 9.87 25.03
C HIS A 151 10.61 11.09 24.41
N PRO A 152 11.63 11.67 25.08
CA PRO A 152 12.47 12.70 24.46
C PRO A 152 13.14 12.08 23.24
N VAL A 153 12.55 12.29 22.06
CA VAL A 153 13.08 11.83 20.79
C VAL A 153 14.47 12.43 20.64
N VAL A 154 15.47 11.57 20.64
CA VAL A 154 16.74 11.91 19.99
C VAL A 154 16.34 12.12 18.53
N PHE A 155 16.35 13.38 18.11
CA PHE A 155 15.98 13.83 16.76
C PHE A 155 16.96 13.28 15.72
N ASP A 156 16.89 11.99 15.44
CA ASP A 156 17.57 11.38 14.30
C ASP A 156 16.58 10.90 13.21
N GLY A 157 15.27 11.13 13.43
CA GLY A 157 14.25 10.91 12.40
C GLY A 157 13.97 9.44 12.10
N ALA A 158 14.41 8.50 12.96
CA ALA A 158 14.13 7.07 12.78
C ALA A 158 13.53 6.37 14.02
N ILE A 159 12.91 5.21 13.79
CA ILE A 159 12.50 4.18 14.76
C ILE A 159 13.61 3.14 14.80
N ALA A 160 14.14 2.83 15.98
CA ALA A 160 15.09 1.74 16.12
C ALA A 160 14.38 0.37 15.96
N PRO A 161 15.13 -0.71 15.65
CA PRO A 161 14.57 -2.06 15.68
C PRO A 161 13.92 -2.37 17.04
N ARG A 162 12.70 -2.91 17.00
CA ARG A 162 11.82 -3.24 18.14
C ARG A 162 11.31 -2.05 18.94
N GLU A 163 11.53 -0.83 18.45
CA GLU A 163 10.97 0.38 19.05
C GLU A 163 9.59 0.66 18.47
N SER A 164 8.71 1.22 19.30
CA SER A 164 7.41 1.73 18.90
C SER A 164 7.28 3.18 19.32
N MET A 165 6.70 4.01 18.45
CA MET A 165 6.32 5.37 18.78
C MET A 165 4.81 5.56 18.68
N ARG A 166 4.35 6.63 19.32
CA ARG A 166 2.98 7.13 19.18
C ARG A 166 2.97 8.30 18.18
N VAL A 167 1.97 8.33 17.31
CA VAL A 167 1.75 9.40 16.33
C VAL A 167 0.32 9.89 16.51
N GLN A 168 0.11 11.21 16.58
CA GLN A 168 -1.23 11.78 16.66
C GLN A 168 -1.59 12.46 15.35
N LEU A 169 -2.72 12.07 14.77
CA LEU A 169 -3.26 12.69 13.56
C LEU A 169 -4.57 13.38 13.91
N ALA A 170 -4.71 14.65 13.51
CA ALA A 170 -5.97 15.37 13.64
C ALA A 170 -6.66 15.48 12.28
N PHE A 171 -7.98 15.35 12.26
CA PHE A 171 -8.82 15.54 11.08
C PHE A 171 -9.95 16.51 11.42
N GLU A 172 -10.27 17.43 10.51
CA GLU A 172 -11.43 18.31 10.64
C GLU A 172 -12.58 17.73 9.83
N LEU A 173 -13.66 17.35 10.50
CA LEU A 173 -14.85 16.81 9.88
C LEU A 173 -15.91 17.91 9.76
N PRO A 174 -16.39 18.19 8.55
CA PRO A 174 -17.57 19.03 8.36
C PRO A 174 -18.78 18.47 9.11
N SER A 175 -19.72 19.34 9.46
CA SER A 175 -20.95 18.92 10.13
C SER A 175 -21.71 17.87 9.31
N GLY A 176 -22.16 16.81 9.98
CA GLY A 176 -22.88 15.70 9.35
C GLY A 176 -22.02 14.69 8.59
N VAL A 177 -20.69 14.84 8.55
CA VAL A 177 -19.80 13.83 7.96
C VAL A 177 -19.51 12.71 8.94
N THR A 178 -19.80 11.48 8.54
CA THR A 178 -19.47 10.25 9.27
C THR A 178 -18.24 9.57 8.68
N VAL A 179 -17.49 8.89 9.56
CA VAL A 179 -16.25 8.20 9.21
C VAL A 179 -16.52 6.71 9.07
N GLU A 180 -16.06 6.14 7.95
CA GLU A 180 -16.09 4.70 7.72
C GLU A 180 -14.82 4.03 8.27
N ALA A 181 -13.65 4.51 7.86
CA ALA A 181 -12.36 3.89 8.19
C ALA A 181 -11.18 4.87 8.02
N LEU A 182 -10.02 4.49 8.55
CA LEU A 182 -8.73 5.08 8.20
C LEU A 182 -8.10 4.25 7.07
N THR A 183 -7.59 4.89 6.04
CA THR A 183 -6.80 4.26 4.99
C THR A 183 -5.35 4.69 5.12
N ILE A 184 -4.44 3.72 5.09
CA ILE A 184 -3.00 3.95 5.09
C ILE A 184 -2.47 3.38 3.79
N ASP A 185 -1.94 4.25 2.94
CA ASP A 185 -1.38 3.89 1.65
C ASP A 185 0.05 4.41 1.57
N GLY A 186 0.86 3.83 0.69
CA GLY A 186 2.09 4.46 0.24
C GLY A 186 1.83 5.30 -1.02
N ASP A 187 2.66 6.29 -1.29
CA ASP A 187 2.61 7.15 -2.49
C ASP A 187 3.96 7.18 -3.21
N ALA A 188 4.70 6.08 -3.11
CA ALA A 188 5.98 5.97 -3.79
C ALA A 188 5.75 5.56 -5.26
N TRP A 189 5.95 6.45 -6.23
CA TRP A 189 6.20 6.02 -7.61
C TRP A 189 7.43 5.09 -7.65
N PRO A 190 7.43 3.96 -8.39
CA PRO A 190 6.43 3.46 -9.34
C PRO A 190 5.43 2.45 -8.74
N SER A 191 5.30 2.38 -7.42
CA SER A 191 4.52 1.36 -6.68
C SER A 191 3.06 1.25 -7.11
N CYS A 192 2.46 2.33 -7.61
CA CYS A 192 1.09 2.32 -8.12
C CYS A 192 0.90 1.39 -9.35
N TRP A 193 1.97 1.07 -10.09
CA TRP A 193 1.95 0.12 -11.22
C TRP A 193 2.29 -1.32 -10.84
N MET A 194 2.79 -1.55 -9.63
CA MET A 194 3.24 -2.87 -9.21
C MET A 194 2.06 -3.71 -8.75
N VAL A 195 1.64 -4.69 -9.57
CA VAL A 195 0.58 -5.62 -9.20
C VAL A 195 1.01 -6.43 -7.96
N GLY A 196 0.11 -6.53 -6.98
CA GLY A 196 0.38 -7.19 -5.70
C GLY A 196 0.84 -6.25 -4.60
N ASN A 197 1.09 -4.97 -4.93
CA ASN A 197 1.33 -3.96 -3.91
C ASN A 197 0.00 -3.44 -3.37
N ASP A 198 -0.11 -3.28 -2.06
CA ASP A 198 -1.23 -2.60 -1.37
C ASP A 198 -1.48 -1.16 -1.84
N ILE A 199 -0.55 -0.61 -2.62
CA ILE A 199 -0.50 0.74 -3.17
C ILE A 199 -0.90 0.78 -4.66
N SER A 200 -1.11 -0.38 -5.29
CA SER A 200 -1.39 -0.48 -6.73
C SER A 200 -2.78 0.07 -7.08
N TRP A 201 -2.92 0.67 -8.27
CA TRP A 201 -4.24 0.99 -8.84
C TRP A 201 -5.18 -0.21 -8.96
N PHE A 202 -4.61 -1.41 -9.02
CA PHE A 202 -5.39 -2.64 -9.13
C PHE A 202 -5.78 -3.23 -7.77
N HIS A 203 -5.27 -2.69 -6.65
CA HIS A 203 -5.60 -3.14 -5.31
C HIS A 203 -6.67 -2.24 -4.66
N LYS A 204 -7.50 -2.87 -3.84
CA LYS A 204 -8.50 -2.16 -3.03
C LYS A 204 -7.79 -1.55 -1.82
N PRO A 205 -8.17 -0.33 -1.39
CA PRO A 205 -7.52 0.34 -0.28
C PRO A 205 -7.64 -0.47 1.00
N VAL A 206 -6.59 -0.42 1.82
CA VAL A 206 -6.60 -1.02 3.16
C VAL A 206 -7.45 -0.16 4.08
N ARG A 207 -8.37 -0.80 4.81
CA ARG A 207 -9.29 -0.12 5.73
C ARG A 207 -8.98 -0.53 7.16
N LEU A 208 -8.51 0.40 7.97
CA LEU A 208 -8.38 0.25 9.41
C LEU A 208 -9.63 0.81 10.07
N LEU A 209 -10.43 -0.06 10.69
CA LEU A 209 -11.62 0.38 11.41
C LEU A 209 -11.20 1.15 12.66
N LEU A 210 -11.90 2.25 12.92
CA LEU A 210 -11.64 3.08 14.09
C LEU A 210 -12.32 2.49 15.33
N PRO A 211 -11.69 2.59 16.52
CA PRO A 211 -12.38 2.35 17.78
C PRO A 211 -13.65 3.21 17.85
N ARG A 212 -14.75 2.63 18.33
CA ARG A 212 -15.95 3.42 18.65
C ARG A 212 -15.67 4.13 19.97
N GLY A 213 -15.25 5.40 19.89
CA GLY A 213 -15.25 6.33 21.01
C GLY A 213 -16.65 6.73 21.44
#